data_AF-F5ZEM3-F1
#
_entry.id   AF-F5ZEM3-F1
#
_cell.length_a   1.000
_cell.length_b   1.000
_cell.length_c   1.000
_cell.angle_alpha   90.00
_cell.angle_beta   90.00
_cell.angle_gamma   90.00
#
_symmetry.space_group_name_H-M   'P 1'
#
loop_
_entity.id
_entity.type
_entity.pdbx_description
1 polymer ?
#
loop_
_entity_poly.entity_id
_entity_poly.type
_entity_poly.pdbx_seq_one_letter_code
_entity_poly.pdbx_strand_id
1 'polypeptide(L)'
;MEHVSSRWKNWVVKNLLAGTALPVITEQLTLNGFDADTVRRLLGRNLPSNYVFDRDVEFYRKLATPAFLHQPSINNVTCLCDEKEVQLYRVDDFLSAEECHAVIDLSSSKLSPSKLTGAPSAKGIRTSSTCELAFMDSALVTSIDSRIVNFLGLGIGEKEVIQAQHYEQGQYFKPHFDFFPPGTPQYLEHAKRRGQRTWTCMVYLDDGMEGGHTHFTKMGVSVKPHRGTALLWNNLTNTGEPNFNTLHYAEPVTAGNKNVITKWFRDKN
;
A
#
# COMPACT_ATOMS: atom_id res chain seq x y z
N MET A 1 3.42 17.13 11.92
CA MET A 1 4.14 17.98 10.94
C MET A 1 5.37 17.29 10.32
N GLU A 2 5.76 16.10 10.79
CA GLU A 2 6.97 15.40 10.33
C GLU A 2 6.92 14.99 8.86
N HIS A 3 5.74 14.68 8.32
CA HIS A 3 5.60 14.17 6.94
C HIS A 3 5.36 15.24 5.87
N VAL A 4 5.33 16.54 6.22
CA VAL A 4 5.20 17.64 5.25
C VAL A 4 6.56 18.29 5.02
N SER A 5 7.02 18.32 3.77
CA SER A 5 8.31 18.91 3.41
C SER A 5 8.36 20.42 3.66
N SER A 6 9.56 20.94 3.95
CA SER A 6 9.78 22.37 4.15
C SER A 6 9.37 23.21 2.93
N ARG A 7 9.45 22.62 1.72
CA ARG A 7 8.97 23.25 0.48
C ARG A 7 7.48 23.62 0.58
N TRP A 8 6.63 22.70 1.03
CA TRP A 8 5.19 22.94 1.16
C TRP A 8 4.86 23.90 2.30
N LYS A 9 5.57 23.80 3.43
CA LYS A 9 5.44 24.76 4.54
C LYS A 9 5.76 26.19 4.07
N ASN A 10 6.88 26.36 3.38
CA ASN A 10 7.30 27.65 2.83
C ASN A 10 6.33 28.16 1.74
N TRP A 11 5.81 27.26 0.90
CA TRP A 11 4.82 27.61 -0.10
C TRP A 11 3.53 28.15 0.54
N VAL A 12 3.01 27.52 1.59
CA VAL A 12 1.83 28.01 2.32
C VAL A 12 2.08 29.40 2.91
N VAL A 13 3.21 29.58 3.62
CA VAL A 13 3.58 30.88 4.20
C VAL A 13 3.67 31.97 3.14
N LYS A 14 4.32 31.68 2.00
CA LYS A 14 4.46 32.63 0.88
C LYS A 14 3.10 33.05 0.31
N ASN A 15 2.16 32.13 0.13
CA ASN A 15 0.83 32.44 -0.42
C ASN A 15 -0.02 33.23 0.58
N LEU A 16 0.05 32.90 1.88
CA LEU A 16 -0.63 33.69 2.91
C LEU A 16 -0.11 35.14 2.96
N LEU A 17 1.22 35.33 2.91
CA LEU A 17 1.83 36.68 2.86
C LEU A 17 1.49 37.45 1.59
N ALA A 18 1.28 36.75 0.48
CA ALA A 18 0.88 37.36 -0.80
C ALA A 18 -0.63 37.67 -0.87
N GLY A 19 -1.40 37.38 0.19
CA GLY A 19 -2.85 37.61 0.21
C GLY A 19 -3.65 36.65 -0.68
N THR A 20 -3.09 35.49 -1.05
CA THR A 20 -3.81 34.48 -1.84
C THR A 20 -5.03 33.98 -1.07
N ALA A 21 -6.18 33.93 -1.75
CA ALA A 21 -7.43 33.48 -1.14
C ALA A 21 -7.31 32.05 -0.60
N LEU A 22 -7.80 31.81 0.62
CA LEU A 22 -7.72 30.51 1.29
C LEU A 22 -8.28 29.34 0.47
N PRO A 23 -9.42 29.46 -0.25
CA PRO A 23 -9.91 28.38 -1.11
C PRO A 23 -8.89 27.92 -2.16
N VAL A 24 -8.08 28.85 -2.69
CA VAL A 24 -7.02 28.50 -3.66
C VAL A 24 -5.89 27.73 -2.99
N ILE A 25 -5.49 28.14 -1.78
CA ILE A 25 -4.44 27.46 -1.03
C ILE A 25 -4.88 26.05 -0.64
N THR A 26 -6.10 25.91 -0.11
CA THR A 26 -6.66 24.60 0.30
C THR A 26 -6.87 23.68 -0.90
N GLU A 27 -7.38 24.18 -2.02
CA GLU A 27 -7.53 23.41 -3.26
C GLU A 27 -6.17 22.88 -3.74
N GLN A 28 -5.14 23.72 -3.79
CA GLN A 28 -3.82 23.27 -4.21
C GLN A 28 -3.22 22.22 -3.28
N LEU A 29 -3.41 22.36 -1.96
CA LEU A 29 -2.95 21.33 -1.02
C LEU A 29 -3.71 20.01 -1.23
N THR A 30 -5.03 20.05 -1.39
CA THR A 30 -5.86 18.87 -1.67
C THR A 30 -5.48 18.20 -3.01
N LEU A 31 -5.23 18.99 -4.06
CA LEU A 31 -4.75 18.50 -5.37
C LEU A 31 -3.37 17.83 -5.30
N ASN A 32 -2.61 18.09 -4.24
CA ASN A 32 -1.33 17.47 -3.94
C ASN A 32 -1.46 16.37 -2.86
N GLY A 33 -2.70 15.94 -2.56
CA GLY A 33 -2.98 14.78 -1.73
C GLY A 33 -2.95 15.03 -0.23
N PHE A 34 -2.78 16.27 0.21
CA PHE A 34 -2.82 16.57 1.65
C PHE A 34 -4.23 16.38 2.19
N ASP A 35 -4.31 15.68 3.31
CA ASP A 35 -5.56 15.48 4.04
C ASP A 35 -6.02 16.73 4.79
N ALA A 36 -7.29 16.71 5.21
CA ALA A 36 -7.93 17.81 5.91
C ALA A 36 -7.17 18.22 7.17
N ASP A 37 -6.71 17.26 7.97
CA ASP A 37 -5.97 17.54 9.20
C ASP A 37 -4.61 18.17 8.94
N THR A 38 -3.92 17.73 7.89
CA THR A 38 -2.67 18.31 7.43
C THR A 38 -2.87 19.73 6.94
N VAL A 39 -3.91 19.98 6.15
CA VAL A 39 -4.24 21.34 5.70
C VAL A 39 -4.61 22.25 6.87
N ARG A 40 -5.43 21.76 7.83
CA ARG A 40 -5.75 22.48 9.08
C ARG A 40 -4.49 22.84 9.86
N ARG A 41 -3.55 21.91 10.02
CA ARG A 41 -2.27 22.16 10.70
C ARG A 41 -1.39 23.16 9.96
N LEU A 42 -1.36 23.11 8.63
CA LEU A 42 -0.54 24.02 7.81
C LEU A 42 -1.06 25.45 7.82
N LEU A 43 -2.39 25.62 7.78
CA LEU A 43 -3.02 26.94 7.76
C LEU A 43 -3.25 27.49 9.18
N GLY A 44 -3.37 26.62 10.18
CA GLY A 44 -3.57 27.00 11.57
C GLY A 44 -4.77 27.95 11.73
N ARG A 45 -4.55 29.07 12.44
CA ARG A 45 -5.59 30.09 12.68
C ARG A 45 -6.08 30.80 11.42
N ASN A 46 -5.39 30.67 10.29
CA ASN A 46 -5.84 31.26 9.03
C ASN A 46 -7.02 30.50 8.42
N LEU A 47 -7.24 29.22 8.78
CA LEU A 47 -8.39 28.46 8.30
C LEU A 47 -9.56 28.60 9.29
N PRO A 48 -10.77 28.99 8.84
CA PRO A 48 -11.94 28.99 9.70
C PRO A 48 -12.19 27.62 10.34
N SER A 49 -12.58 27.59 11.61
CA SER A 49 -12.86 26.33 12.33
C SER A 49 -13.98 25.52 11.67
N ASN A 50 -14.95 26.21 11.07
CA ASN A 50 -16.07 25.63 10.32
C ASN A 50 -15.76 25.36 8.85
N TYR A 51 -14.50 25.48 8.40
CA TYR A 51 -14.13 25.14 7.02
C TYR A 51 -14.39 23.65 6.77
N VAL A 52 -15.18 23.36 5.74
CA VAL A 52 -15.55 22.00 5.33
C VAL A 52 -14.65 21.57 4.18
N PHE A 53 -14.02 20.41 4.32
CA PHE A 53 -13.28 19.78 3.24
C PHE A 53 -14.23 18.87 2.47
N ASP A 54 -14.19 18.96 1.14
CA ASP A 54 -14.94 18.07 0.25
C ASP A 54 -14.22 16.72 0.18
N ARG A 55 -14.55 15.83 1.11
CA ARG A 55 -14.06 14.45 1.16
C ARG A 55 -15.21 13.55 1.57
N ASP A 56 -15.45 12.51 0.77
CA ASP A 56 -16.46 11.50 1.07
C ASP A 56 -15.95 10.54 2.15
N VAL A 57 -16.04 10.98 3.41
CA VAL A 57 -15.62 10.18 4.57
C VAL A 57 -16.42 8.87 4.64
N GLU A 58 -17.68 8.87 4.23
CA GLU A 58 -18.53 7.69 4.29
C GLU A 58 -18.09 6.63 3.27
N PHE A 59 -17.65 7.05 2.09
CA PHE A 59 -16.99 6.17 1.13
C PHE A 59 -15.75 5.50 1.73
N TYR A 60 -14.88 6.23 2.42
CA TYR A 60 -13.68 5.64 3.04
C TYR A 60 -14.00 4.73 4.22
N ARG A 61 -15.06 5.02 4.99
CA ARG A 61 -15.52 4.10 6.05
C ARG A 61 -15.99 2.78 5.48
N LYS A 62 -16.72 2.80 4.37
CA LYS A 62 -17.13 1.57 3.66
C LYS A 62 -15.93 0.82 3.09
N LEU A 63 -14.95 1.53 2.53
CA LEU A 63 -13.70 0.92 2.05
C LEU A 63 -12.88 0.29 3.19
N ALA A 64 -12.96 0.84 4.39
CA ALA A 64 -12.31 0.30 5.58
C ALA A 64 -13.07 -0.94 6.14
N THR A 65 -14.19 -1.35 5.56
CA THR A 65 -14.94 -2.55 5.97
C THR A 65 -15.02 -3.56 4.83
N PRO A 66 -13.91 -4.23 4.46
CA PRO A 66 -13.90 -5.23 3.40
C PRO A 66 -14.80 -6.42 3.73
N ALA A 67 -15.27 -7.11 2.68
CA ALA A 67 -16.28 -8.16 2.76
C ALA A 67 -15.92 -9.29 3.74
N PHE A 68 -14.65 -9.69 3.83
CA PHE A 68 -14.22 -10.76 4.72
C PHE A 68 -14.47 -10.48 6.21
N LEU A 69 -14.53 -9.21 6.64
CA LEU A 69 -14.85 -8.85 8.03
C LEU A 69 -16.31 -9.14 8.41
N HIS A 70 -17.17 -9.35 7.42
CA HIS A 70 -18.60 -9.61 7.61
C HIS A 70 -18.97 -11.08 7.36
N GLN A 71 -17.99 -11.98 7.20
CA GLN A 71 -18.21 -13.40 6.91
C GLN A 71 -17.85 -14.25 8.14
N PRO A 72 -18.83 -14.65 8.97
CA PRO A 72 -18.56 -15.40 10.20
C PRO A 72 -17.98 -16.79 9.96
N SER A 73 -18.11 -17.31 8.72
CA SER A 73 -17.57 -18.61 8.32
C SER A 73 -16.07 -18.62 8.04
N ILE A 74 -15.44 -17.45 7.93
CA ILE A 74 -14.00 -17.34 7.71
C ILE A 74 -13.29 -17.45 9.07
N ASN A 75 -12.67 -18.59 9.34
CA ASN A 75 -11.99 -18.89 10.60
C ASN A 75 -10.45 -18.82 10.50
N ASN A 76 -9.90 -18.57 9.32
CA ASN A 76 -8.47 -18.50 9.03
C ASN A 76 -7.93 -17.05 8.96
N VAL A 77 -8.70 -16.06 9.45
CA VAL A 77 -8.29 -14.64 9.50
C VAL A 77 -7.91 -14.25 10.91
N THR A 78 -6.73 -13.64 11.07
CA THR A 78 -6.24 -13.14 12.36
C THR A 78 -5.87 -11.66 12.23
N CYS A 79 -6.39 -10.79 13.09
CA CYS A 79 -5.91 -9.42 13.21
C CYS A 79 -4.57 -9.39 13.97
N LEU A 80 -3.57 -8.68 13.44
CA LEU A 80 -2.20 -8.72 13.96
C LEU A 80 -1.85 -7.55 14.88
N CYS A 81 -2.70 -6.51 14.97
CA CYS A 81 -2.51 -5.36 15.83
C CYS A 81 -3.85 -4.69 16.18
N ASP A 82 -3.83 -3.59 16.94
CA ASP A 82 -5.04 -2.80 17.16
C ASP A 82 -5.54 -2.20 15.84
N GLU A 83 -6.74 -2.59 15.42
CA GLU A 83 -7.39 -2.13 14.18
C GLU A 83 -7.61 -0.62 14.13
N LYS A 84 -7.62 0.05 15.30
CA LYS A 84 -7.69 1.51 15.38
C LYS A 84 -6.41 2.19 14.88
N GLU A 85 -5.27 1.52 15.02
CA GLU A 85 -3.98 2.02 14.57
C GLU A 85 -3.71 1.63 13.12
N VAL A 86 -3.85 0.33 12.81
CA VAL A 86 -3.73 -0.22 11.46
C VAL A 86 -4.67 -1.41 11.32
N GLN A 87 -5.47 -1.40 10.26
CA GLN A 87 -6.15 -2.62 9.80
C GLN A 87 -5.12 -3.53 9.13
N LEU A 88 -4.61 -4.51 9.86
CA LEU A 88 -3.61 -5.48 9.40
C LEU A 88 -4.03 -6.89 9.79
N TYR A 89 -4.22 -7.74 8.79
CA TYR A 89 -4.70 -9.11 8.96
C TYR A 89 -3.79 -10.11 8.27
N ARG A 90 -3.71 -11.29 8.86
CA ARG A 90 -3.17 -12.51 8.27
C ARG A 90 -4.31 -13.42 7.86
N VAL A 91 -4.21 -14.02 6.68
CA VAL A 91 -5.11 -15.08 6.22
C VAL A 91 -4.28 -16.32 5.93
N ASP A 92 -4.46 -17.35 6.74
CA ASP A 92 -3.74 -18.62 6.56
C ASP A 92 -4.40 -19.46 5.45
N ASP A 93 -3.63 -20.27 4.73
CA ASP A 93 -4.14 -21.13 3.64
C ASP A 93 -4.94 -20.39 2.54
N PHE A 94 -4.55 -19.15 2.20
CA PHE A 94 -5.23 -18.35 1.17
C PHE A 94 -5.00 -18.89 -0.26
N LEU A 95 -3.79 -19.37 -0.53
CA LEU A 95 -3.45 -20.15 -1.74
C LEU A 95 -2.99 -21.55 -1.35
N SER A 96 -3.28 -22.54 -2.20
CA SER A 96 -2.74 -23.89 -2.01
C SER A 96 -1.24 -23.95 -2.33
N ALA A 97 -0.57 -25.00 -1.87
CA ALA A 97 0.85 -25.22 -2.18
C ALA A 97 1.09 -25.39 -3.69
N GLU A 98 0.17 -26.06 -4.38
CA GLU A 98 0.21 -26.26 -5.84
C GLU A 98 0.07 -24.93 -6.59
N GLU A 99 -0.86 -24.07 -6.16
CA GLU A 99 -1.02 -22.72 -6.73
C GLU A 99 0.23 -21.88 -6.51
N CYS A 100 0.79 -21.93 -5.30
CA CYS A 100 2.01 -21.20 -4.98
C CYS A 100 3.20 -21.62 -5.87
N HIS A 101 3.43 -22.93 -6.03
CA HIS A 101 4.47 -23.44 -6.91
C HIS A 101 4.23 -23.04 -8.37
N ALA A 102 3.00 -23.17 -8.86
CA ALA A 102 2.66 -22.81 -10.23
C ALA A 102 2.87 -21.31 -10.51
N VAL A 103 2.60 -20.42 -9.55
CA VAL A 103 2.91 -18.99 -9.67
C VAL A 103 4.41 -18.73 -9.67
N ILE A 104 5.18 -19.42 -8.81
CA ILE A 104 6.65 -19.31 -8.79
C ILE A 104 7.21 -19.72 -10.15
N ASP A 105 6.84 -20.90 -10.66
CA ASP A 105 7.30 -21.43 -11.95
C ASP A 105 6.98 -20.46 -13.09
N LEU A 106 5.74 -19.94 -13.12
CA LEU A 106 5.31 -18.97 -14.11
C LEU A 106 6.16 -17.69 -14.06
N SER A 107 6.42 -17.18 -12.86
CA SER A 107 7.18 -15.93 -12.66
C SER A 107 8.68 -16.08 -12.94
N SER A 108 9.27 -17.24 -12.60
CA SER A 108 10.71 -17.51 -12.72
C SER A 108 11.25 -17.34 -14.13
N SER A 109 10.45 -17.68 -15.13
CA SER A 109 10.80 -17.59 -16.56
C SER A 109 10.93 -16.15 -17.08
N LYS A 110 10.45 -15.15 -16.32
CA LYS A 110 10.38 -13.73 -16.73
C LYS A 110 10.82 -12.75 -15.64
N LEU A 111 11.55 -13.22 -14.62
CA LEU A 111 12.16 -12.33 -13.62
C LEU A 111 13.17 -11.42 -14.32
N SER A 112 12.90 -10.11 -14.29
CA SER A 112 13.86 -9.07 -14.64
C SER A 112 14.29 -8.33 -13.37
N PRO A 113 15.52 -7.82 -13.29
CA PRO A 113 15.91 -6.91 -12.22
C PRO A 113 14.88 -5.77 -12.14
N SER A 114 14.40 -5.47 -10.93
CA SER A 114 13.33 -4.51 -10.71
C SER A 114 13.61 -3.17 -11.42
N LYS A 115 12.82 -2.82 -12.44
CA LYS A 115 12.89 -1.48 -13.04
C LYS A 115 12.34 -0.48 -12.02
N LEU A 116 13.24 0.41 -11.60
CA LEU A 116 13.00 1.48 -10.65
C LEU A 116 12.16 2.57 -11.33
N THR A 117 10.83 2.50 -11.21
CA THR A 117 9.96 3.59 -11.64
C THR A 117 10.07 4.74 -10.62
N GLY A 118 10.78 5.81 -11.02
CA GLY A 118 10.52 7.17 -10.55
C GLY A 118 11.20 7.67 -9.26
N ALA A 119 12.54 7.71 -9.20
CA ALA A 119 13.30 8.75 -8.49
C ALA A 119 14.82 8.71 -8.79
N PRO A 120 15.53 9.84 -8.93
CA PRO A 120 17.00 9.90 -9.06
C PRO A 120 17.79 9.47 -7.81
N SER A 121 17.15 8.94 -6.76
CA SER A 121 17.80 8.35 -5.58
C SER A 121 17.92 6.82 -5.66
N ALA A 122 17.67 6.24 -6.84
CA ALA A 122 17.43 4.82 -7.06
C ALA A 122 18.71 3.95 -7.15
N LYS A 123 19.59 4.04 -6.15
CA LYS A 123 20.55 2.97 -5.84
C LYS A 123 20.29 2.46 -4.42
N GLY A 124 19.88 1.19 -4.30
CA GLY A 124 19.83 0.46 -3.02
C GLY A 124 18.55 0.58 -2.20
N ILE A 125 17.38 0.85 -2.78
CA ILE A 125 16.09 0.84 -2.06
C ILE A 125 15.46 -0.57 -2.05
N ARG A 126 15.59 -1.29 -3.16
CA ARG A 126 15.15 -2.68 -3.33
C ARG A 126 16.18 -3.42 -4.16
N THR A 127 16.54 -4.62 -3.74
CA THR A 127 17.51 -5.47 -4.47
C THR A 127 16.87 -6.71 -5.09
N SER A 128 15.55 -6.87 -4.99
CA SER A 128 14.80 -7.97 -5.59
C SER A 128 14.59 -7.85 -7.10
N SER A 129 14.20 -8.96 -7.71
CA SER A 129 13.68 -9.02 -9.08
C SER A 129 12.15 -8.98 -9.08
N THR A 130 11.54 -8.35 -10.09
CA THR A 130 10.08 -8.26 -10.18
C THR A 130 9.53 -8.49 -11.56
N CYS A 131 8.32 -9.06 -11.58
CA CYS A 131 7.56 -9.31 -12.79
C CYS A 131 6.09 -8.90 -12.55
N GLU A 132 5.48 -8.20 -13.50
CA GLU A 132 4.03 -7.98 -13.50
C GLU A 132 3.36 -9.18 -14.17
N LEU A 133 2.51 -9.89 -13.43
CA LEU A 133 1.96 -11.19 -13.86
C LEU A 133 0.83 -11.05 -14.89
N ALA A 134 0.20 -9.88 -15.03
CA ALA A 134 -0.91 -9.69 -15.97
C ALA A 134 -0.52 -9.87 -17.45
N PHE A 135 0.78 -9.77 -17.79
CA PHE A 135 1.23 -9.99 -19.17
C PHE A 135 1.40 -11.48 -19.52
N MET A 136 0.98 -12.39 -18.64
CA MET A 136 1.19 -13.83 -18.79
C MET A 136 -0.03 -14.60 -19.32
N ASP A 137 -1.16 -13.92 -19.56
CA ASP A 137 -2.42 -14.52 -20.08
C ASP A 137 -2.73 -15.89 -19.45
N SER A 138 -2.67 -15.94 -18.11
CA SER A 138 -2.71 -17.18 -17.35
C SER A 138 -4.01 -17.31 -16.59
N ALA A 139 -4.76 -18.40 -16.85
CA ALA A 139 -6.00 -18.72 -16.14
C ALA A 139 -5.78 -18.82 -14.61
N LEU A 140 -4.59 -19.27 -14.17
CA LEU A 140 -4.21 -19.29 -12.76
C LEU A 140 -4.15 -17.88 -12.17
N VAL A 141 -3.48 -16.95 -12.86
CA VAL A 141 -3.36 -15.55 -12.39
C VAL A 141 -4.73 -14.88 -12.34
N THR A 142 -5.57 -15.10 -13.36
CA THR A 142 -6.95 -14.58 -13.38
C THR A 142 -7.79 -15.14 -12.24
N SER A 143 -7.66 -16.44 -11.93
CA SER A 143 -8.34 -17.08 -10.81
C SER A 143 -7.91 -16.51 -9.46
N ILE A 144 -6.59 -16.33 -9.26
CA ILE A 144 -6.04 -15.73 -8.04
C ILE A 144 -6.48 -14.27 -7.89
N ASP A 145 -6.42 -13.48 -8.97
CA ASP A 145 -6.88 -12.09 -8.96
C ASP A 145 -8.35 -12.00 -8.56
N SER A 146 -9.21 -12.82 -9.18
CA SER A 146 -10.63 -12.90 -8.85
C SER A 146 -10.86 -13.31 -7.40
N ARG A 147 -10.06 -14.25 -6.86
CA ARG A 147 -10.13 -14.65 -5.45
C ARG A 147 -9.80 -13.47 -4.53
N ILE A 148 -8.73 -12.72 -4.80
CA ILE A 148 -8.35 -11.56 -4.00
C ILE A 148 -9.43 -10.47 -4.08
N VAL A 149 -9.92 -10.15 -5.28
CA VAL A 149 -10.98 -9.16 -5.49
C VAL A 149 -12.25 -9.54 -4.73
N ASN A 150 -12.72 -10.78 -4.87
CA ASN A 150 -13.93 -11.25 -4.19
C ASN A 150 -13.77 -11.32 -2.66
N PHE A 151 -12.57 -11.67 -2.18
CA PHE A 151 -12.28 -11.75 -0.75
C PHE A 151 -12.35 -10.37 -0.07
N LEU A 152 -11.73 -9.35 -0.67
CA LEU A 152 -11.84 -7.98 -0.14
C LEU A 152 -13.20 -7.34 -0.45
N GLY A 153 -13.79 -7.62 -1.61
CA GLY A 153 -15.12 -7.15 -2.00
C GLY A 153 -15.28 -5.63 -2.00
N LEU A 154 -14.24 -4.87 -2.38
CA LEU A 154 -14.24 -3.41 -2.31
C LEU A 154 -15.11 -2.74 -3.39
N GLY A 155 -15.26 -3.39 -4.56
CA GLY A 155 -16.04 -2.87 -5.69
C GLY A 155 -15.41 -1.66 -6.41
N ILE A 156 -14.17 -1.32 -6.09
CA ILE A 156 -13.43 -0.20 -6.69
C ILE A 156 -11.92 -0.43 -6.63
N GLY A 157 -11.20 0.13 -7.60
CA GLY A 157 -9.73 0.19 -7.60
C GLY A 157 -9.04 -1.12 -7.96
N GLU A 158 -9.74 -2.03 -8.63
CA GLU A 158 -9.31 -3.42 -8.84
C GLU A 158 -8.34 -3.59 -10.02
N LYS A 159 -8.09 -2.51 -10.79
CA LYS A 159 -7.36 -2.54 -12.06
C LYS A 159 -5.84 -2.68 -11.94
N GLU A 160 -5.26 -2.50 -10.76
CA GLU A 160 -3.83 -2.78 -10.59
C GLU A 160 -3.59 -4.30 -10.65
N VAL A 161 -2.61 -4.66 -11.47
CA VAL A 161 -2.25 -6.04 -11.76
C VAL A 161 -1.43 -6.64 -10.62
N ILE A 162 -1.47 -7.96 -10.49
CA ILE A 162 -0.62 -8.68 -9.54
C ILE A 162 0.85 -8.53 -9.94
N GLN A 163 1.69 -8.14 -8.99
CA GLN A 163 3.15 -8.12 -9.14
C GLN A 163 3.77 -9.27 -8.35
N ALA A 164 4.62 -10.06 -8.99
CA ALA A 164 5.47 -11.05 -8.33
C ALA A 164 6.83 -10.43 -7.99
N GLN A 165 7.35 -10.78 -6.81
CA GLN A 165 8.67 -10.34 -6.35
C GLN A 165 9.48 -11.54 -5.81
N HIS A 166 10.74 -11.61 -6.23
CA HIS A 166 11.69 -12.67 -5.84
C HIS A 166 12.89 -12.07 -5.12
N TYR A 167 13.22 -12.61 -3.94
CA TYR A 167 14.33 -12.21 -3.08
C TYR A 167 15.28 -13.39 -2.90
N GLU A 168 16.51 -13.22 -3.39
CA GLU A 168 17.63 -14.12 -3.11
C GLU A 168 18.25 -13.83 -1.74
N GLN A 169 19.14 -14.70 -1.28
CA GLN A 169 19.95 -14.47 -0.09
C GLN A 169 20.64 -13.09 -0.12
N GLY A 170 20.51 -12.34 0.98
CA GLY A 170 21.01 -10.99 1.16
C GLY A 170 20.09 -9.90 0.59
N GLN A 171 19.09 -10.24 -0.21
CA GLN A 171 18.18 -9.25 -0.79
C GLN A 171 17.09 -8.82 0.19
N TYR A 172 16.67 -7.56 0.08
CA TYR A 172 15.71 -6.90 0.97
C TYR A 172 14.92 -5.81 0.24
N PHE A 173 13.94 -5.24 0.93
CA PHE A 173 13.26 -4.01 0.52
C PHE A 173 13.23 -3.05 1.70
N LYS A 174 13.79 -1.84 1.54
CA LYS A 174 13.82 -0.81 2.59
C LYS A 174 12.43 -0.39 3.07
N PRO A 175 12.35 0.24 4.27
CA PRO A 175 11.12 0.88 4.76
C PRO A 175 10.45 1.77 3.72
N HIS A 176 9.18 1.47 3.44
CA HIS A 176 8.36 2.19 2.48
C HIS A 176 6.88 2.13 2.85
N PHE A 177 6.09 2.92 2.11
CA PHE A 177 4.65 2.87 2.10
C PHE A 177 4.18 2.37 0.74
N ASP A 178 3.04 1.70 0.71
CA ASP A 178 2.40 1.35 -0.56
C ASP A 178 1.55 2.49 -1.12
N PHE A 179 1.06 3.39 -0.27
CA PHE A 179 0.47 4.65 -0.73
C PHE A 179 1.55 5.61 -1.25
N PHE A 180 1.15 6.55 -2.10
CA PHE A 180 2.01 7.59 -2.61
C PHE A 180 1.98 8.82 -1.69
N PRO A 181 3.09 9.19 -1.01
CA PRO A 181 3.04 10.25 -0.01
C PRO A 181 2.61 11.62 -0.57
N PRO A 182 1.71 12.35 0.12
CA PRO A 182 1.25 13.67 -0.32
C PRO A 182 2.37 14.66 -0.59
N GLY A 183 2.17 15.54 -1.57
CA GLY A 183 3.10 16.62 -1.91
C GLY A 183 4.39 16.15 -2.58
N THR A 184 4.47 14.89 -3.02
CA THR A 184 5.62 14.32 -3.72
C THR A 184 5.37 14.22 -5.24
N PRO A 185 6.44 14.19 -6.07
CA PRO A 185 6.30 13.90 -7.50
C PRO A 185 5.60 12.55 -7.76
N GLN A 186 5.87 11.54 -6.94
CA GLN A 186 5.27 10.21 -7.05
C GLN A 186 3.75 10.25 -6.88
N TYR A 187 3.25 11.07 -5.93
CA TYR A 187 1.80 11.28 -5.79
C TYR A 187 1.19 11.89 -7.06
N LEU A 188 1.83 12.92 -7.62
CA LEU A 188 1.34 13.58 -8.83
C LEU A 188 1.32 12.65 -10.04
N GLU A 189 2.37 11.84 -10.19
CA GLU A 189 2.52 10.89 -11.28
C GLU A 189 1.56 9.71 -11.15
N HIS A 190 1.45 9.13 -9.96
CA HIS A 190 0.80 7.84 -9.78
C HIS A 190 -0.58 7.92 -9.13
N ALA A 191 -0.87 8.90 -8.27
CA ALA A 191 -2.11 8.93 -7.49
C ALA A 191 -3.11 10.00 -7.93
N LYS A 192 -2.63 11.18 -8.38
CA LYS A 192 -3.51 12.32 -8.70
C LYS A 192 -4.68 11.95 -9.61
N ARG A 193 -4.40 11.22 -10.70
CA ARG A 193 -5.43 10.77 -11.65
C ARG A 193 -6.02 9.41 -11.29
N ARG A 194 -5.19 8.44 -10.90
CA ARG A 194 -5.58 7.04 -10.73
C ARG A 194 -6.16 6.73 -9.35
N GLY A 195 -6.14 7.69 -8.43
CA GLY A 195 -6.51 7.46 -7.04
C GLY A 195 -5.34 6.99 -6.18
N GLN A 196 -5.47 7.13 -4.87
CA GLN A 196 -4.50 6.63 -3.89
C GLN A 196 -4.66 5.11 -3.72
N ARG A 197 -3.58 4.41 -3.34
CA ARG A 197 -3.67 3.01 -2.96
C ARG A 197 -4.34 2.87 -1.58
N THR A 198 -5.37 2.03 -1.51
CA THR A 198 -6.19 1.75 -0.32
C THR A 198 -5.71 0.47 0.33
N TRP A 199 -6.14 -0.69 -0.15
CA TRP A 199 -5.71 -1.98 0.40
C TRP A 199 -4.53 -2.58 -0.34
N THR A 200 -3.67 -3.27 0.41
CA THR A 200 -2.69 -4.21 -0.15
C THR A 200 -3.08 -5.62 0.23
N CYS A 201 -2.98 -6.54 -0.74
CA CYS A 201 -2.95 -7.98 -0.51
C CYS A 201 -1.61 -8.53 -0.99
N MET A 202 -0.82 -9.06 -0.06
CA MET A 202 0.45 -9.72 -0.36
C MET A 202 0.39 -11.18 0.08
N VAL A 203 0.79 -12.11 -0.77
CA VAL A 203 0.79 -13.56 -0.45
C VAL A 203 2.21 -14.09 -0.52
N TYR A 204 2.62 -14.83 0.51
CA TYR A 204 3.85 -15.61 0.50
C TYR A 204 3.67 -16.89 -0.33
N LEU A 205 4.57 -17.12 -1.28
CA LEU A 205 4.49 -18.28 -2.18
C LEU A 205 5.42 -19.42 -1.75
N ASP A 206 6.36 -19.15 -0.88
CA ASP A 206 7.30 -20.13 -0.34
C ASP A 206 7.41 -20.03 1.18
N ASP A 207 8.04 -21.05 1.75
CA ASP A 207 8.38 -21.20 3.16
C ASP A 207 9.82 -21.72 3.30
N GLY A 208 10.30 -21.87 4.54
CA GLY A 208 11.59 -22.51 4.84
C GLY A 208 12.84 -21.64 4.66
N MET A 209 12.69 -20.35 4.30
CA MET A 209 13.78 -19.38 4.35
C MET A 209 14.03 -18.88 5.78
N GLU A 210 15.26 -18.41 6.02
CA GLU A 210 15.62 -17.64 7.21
C GLU A 210 15.65 -16.14 6.88
N GLY A 211 15.22 -15.31 7.83
CA GLY A 211 14.98 -13.89 7.58
C GLY A 211 13.79 -13.65 6.63
N GLY A 212 13.84 -12.59 5.84
CA GLY A 212 12.79 -12.31 4.85
C GLY A 212 11.42 -11.93 5.43
N HIS A 213 11.33 -11.64 6.73
CA HIS A 213 10.07 -11.24 7.34
C HIS A 213 9.53 -9.93 6.74
N THR A 214 8.21 -9.76 6.81
CA THR A 214 7.59 -8.44 6.55
C THR A 214 7.37 -7.76 7.87
N HIS A 215 8.06 -6.64 8.09
CA HIS A 215 8.11 -5.96 9.37
C HIS A 215 7.42 -4.59 9.30
N PHE A 216 6.36 -4.40 10.09
CA PHE A 216 5.63 -3.13 10.25
C PHE A 216 6.23 -2.35 11.42
N THR A 217 7.12 -1.40 11.10
CA THR A 217 8.02 -0.78 12.07
C THR A 217 7.29 -0.03 13.19
N LYS A 218 6.19 0.64 12.86
CA LYS A 218 5.43 1.43 13.84
C LYS A 218 4.58 0.57 14.77
N MET A 219 4.15 -0.60 14.30
CA MET A 219 3.31 -1.53 15.07
C MET A 219 4.13 -2.57 15.83
N GLY A 220 5.44 -2.69 15.55
CA GLY A 220 6.28 -3.74 16.13
C GLY A 220 5.87 -5.15 15.70
N VAL A 221 5.12 -5.27 14.59
CA VAL A 221 4.64 -6.55 14.05
C VAL A 221 5.61 -7.04 13.01
N SER A 222 6.08 -8.28 13.18
CA SER A 222 6.94 -8.96 12.21
C SER A 222 6.30 -10.28 11.80
N VAL A 223 6.05 -10.45 10.51
CA VAL A 223 5.42 -11.66 9.97
C VAL A 223 6.45 -12.50 9.25
N LYS A 224 6.69 -13.72 9.74
CA LYS A 224 7.50 -14.73 9.06
C LYS A 224 6.79 -15.24 7.81
N PRO A 225 7.47 -15.39 6.66
CA PRO A 225 6.86 -16.00 5.48
C PRO A 225 6.42 -17.43 5.77
N HIS A 226 5.20 -17.74 5.36
CA HIS A 226 4.65 -19.09 5.35
C HIS A 226 3.85 -19.24 4.08
N ARG A 227 4.14 -20.29 3.29
CA ARG A 227 3.53 -20.49 1.98
C ARG A 227 2.01 -20.49 2.07
N GLY A 228 1.37 -19.83 1.10
CA GLY A 228 -0.07 -19.71 1.02
C GLY A 228 -0.68 -18.66 1.96
N THR A 229 0.07 -18.13 2.92
CA THR A 229 -0.43 -17.10 3.83
C THR A 229 -0.49 -15.74 3.14
N ALA A 230 -1.65 -15.08 3.21
CA ALA A 230 -1.84 -13.71 2.79
C ALA A 230 -1.71 -12.72 3.96
N LEU A 231 -1.17 -11.54 3.65
CA LEU A 231 -1.22 -10.34 4.48
C LEU A 231 -2.07 -9.29 3.80
N LEU A 232 -3.01 -8.73 4.55
CA LEU A 232 -3.93 -7.71 4.11
C LEU A 232 -3.77 -6.49 5.00
N TRP A 233 -3.58 -5.31 4.41
CA TRP A 233 -3.62 -4.08 5.19
C TRP A 233 -4.21 -2.90 4.45
N ASN A 234 -4.83 -2.00 5.21
CA ASN A 234 -5.33 -0.73 4.71
C ASN A 234 -4.24 0.35 4.83
N ASN A 235 -3.80 0.88 3.70
CA ASN A 235 -2.84 1.98 3.59
C ASN A 235 -3.42 3.32 4.00
N LEU A 236 -4.75 3.41 4.15
CA LEU A 236 -5.46 4.60 4.59
C LEU A 236 -6.11 4.39 5.95
N THR A 237 -6.44 5.49 6.62
CA THR A 237 -7.37 5.50 7.75
C THR A 237 -8.80 5.27 7.24
N ASN A 238 -9.74 5.01 8.16
CA ASN A 238 -11.17 4.91 7.82
C ASN A 238 -11.79 6.24 7.36
N THR A 239 -11.05 7.34 7.41
CA THR A 239 -11.42 8.66 6.89
C THR A 239 -10.65 9.01 5.61
N GLY A 240 -9.82 8.09 5.11
CA GLY A 240 -9.16 8.15 3.80
C GLY A 240 -7.79 8.85 3.79
N GLU A 241 -7.24 9.18 4.96
CA GLU A 241 -5.90 9.75 5.05
C GLU A 241 -4.83 8.67 4.94
N PRO A 242 -3.66 8.96 4.33
CA PRO A 242 -2.53 8.04 4.37
C PRO A 242 -2.18 7.64 5.80
N ASN A 243 -2.18 6.34 6.07
CA ASN A 243 -1.87 5.80 7.38
C ASN A 243 -0.36 5.56 7.50
N PHE A 244 0.36 6.49 8.12
CA PHE A 244 1.81 6.39 8.30
C PHE A 244 2.26 5.26 9.25
N ASN A 245 1.33 4.60 9.95
CA ASN A 245 1.63 3.41 10.76
C ASN A 245 1.87 2.16 9.90
N THR A 246 1.52 2.18 8.61
CA THR A 246 1.75 1.07 7.67
C THR A 246 3.19 1.03 7.13
N LEU A 247 4.10 1.84 7.65
CA LEU A 247 5.52 1.81 7.27
C LEU A 247 6.06 0.39 7.49
N HIS A 248 6.46 -0.24 6.40
CA HIS A 248 6.90 -1.62 6.42
C HIS A 248 8.09 -1.86 5.50
N TYR A 249 8.79 -2.97 5.73
CA TYR A 249 9.94 -3.38 4.95
C TYR A 249 10.02 -4.91 4.88
N ALA A 250 10.75 -5.41 3.88
CA ALA A 250 11.14 -6.81 3.82
C ALA A 250 12.53 -6.95 4.42
N GLU A 251 12.66 -7.70 5.51
CA GLU A 251 13.95 -8.06 6.09
C GLU A 251 14.84 -8.79 5.07
N PRO A 252 16.17 -8.70 5.18
CA PRO A 252 17.07 -9.49 4.37
C PRO A 252 16.77 -10.98 4.51
N VAL A 253 16.74 -11.70 3.39
CA VAL A 253 16.76 -13.18 3.40
C VAL A 253 18.15 -13.62 3.81
N THR A 254 18.30 -14.34 4.91
CA THR A 254 19.63 -14.79 5.40
C THR A 254 19.99 -16.19 4.93
N ALA A 255 19.00 -17.02 4.58
CA ALA A 255 19.18 -18.30 3.90
C ALA A 255 17.93 -18.67 3.09
N GLY A 256 18.09 -19.35 1.96
CA GLY A 256 17.00 -19.71 1.05
C GLY A 256 16.60 -18.57 0.11
N ASN A 257 15.37 -18.65 -0.41
CA ASN A 257 14.77 -17.64 -1.28
C ASN A 257 13.37 -17.28 -0.77
N LYS A 258 12.91 -16.08 -1.08
CA LYS A 258 11.54 -15.63 -0.80
C LYS A 258 10.84 -15.18 -2.06
N ASN A 259 9.62 -15.65 -2.27
CA ASN A 259 8.74 -15.26 -3.35
C ASN A 259 7.41 -14.77 -2.78
N VAL A 260 6.96 -13.63 -3.28
CA VAL A 260 5.65 -13.07 -2.93
C VAL A 260 4.93 -12.60 -4.19
N ILE A 261 3.60 -12.57 -4.12
CA ILE A 261 2.79 -11.75 -5.01
C ILE A 261 2.13 -10.62 -4.24
N THR A 262 1.92 -9.48 -4.89
CA THR A 262 1.23 -8.33 -4.31
C THR A 262 0.19 -7.78 -5.28
N LYS A 263 -1.02 -7.54 -4.79
CA LYS A 263 -2.08 -6.77 -5.47
C LYS A 263 -2.40 -5.54 -4.64
N TRP A 264 -2.47 -4.39 -5.29
CA TRP A 264 -2.92 -3.14 -4.69
C TRP A 264 -4.31 -2.78 -5.17
N PHE A 265 -5.07 -2.11 -4.32
CA PHE A 265 -6.37 -1.52 -4.64
C PHE A 265 -6.28 -0.01 -4.57
N ARG A 266 -7.16 0.69 -5.30
CA ARG A 266 -7.22 2.16 -5.31
C ARG A 266 -8.56 2.71 -4.85
N ASP A 267 -8.58 3.98 -4.48
CA ASP A 267 -9.82 4.72 -4.19
C ASP A 267 -10.55 5.24 -5.45
N LYS A 268 -10.01 4.95 -6.65
CA LYS A 268 -10.60 5.30 -7.96
C LYS A 268 -10.38 4.17 -8.97
N ASN A 269 -11.23 4.16 -10.01
CA ASN A 269 -11.12 3.27 -11.17
C ASN A 269 -10.41 3.92 -12.36
#